data_AF-A0A930WDT9-F1
#
_entry.id   AF-A0A930WDT9-F1
#
_cell.length_a   1.000
_cell.length_b   1.000
_cell.length_c   1.000
_cell.angle_alpha   90.00
_cell.angle_beta   90.00
_cell.angle_gamma   90.00
#
_symmetry.space_group_name_H-M   'P 1'
#
loop_
_entity.id
_entity.type
_entity.pdbx_description
1 polymer ?
#
loop_
_entity_poly.entity_id
_entity_poly.type
_entity_poly.pdbx_seq_one_letter_code
_entity_poly.pdbx_strand_id
1 'polypeptide(L)'
;TFIMLKFFHFDKGMNRNLKFFHLLSYPVMIWGIVFGSAFGADLPFQPLSLSKDLITIMILSIIFGVIQIMVGLSLGAYSNLKKKAYTDAYTSHLGWLAIITGIILYVLGSMVLNISWIATIGSSIAIIAAVAIVVVTVLSSENKWGGLASGLYNLYGISGYVADVVSYTRLMALAVSGGSIASAFNMLVGFLPPVARFTAGIFLIVALQGLNIFLSFLGAYVHGLRLQFVEFFGKFYDGGGHALKPFKTYEKYVDIKQQKSE
;
A
#
# COMPACT_ATOMS: atom_id res chain seq x y z
N THR A 1 0.52 -2.83 23.32
CA THR A 1 -0.77 -2.15 23.00
C THR A 1 -1.93 -2.62 23.86
N PHE A 2 -2.17 -3.93 24.02
CA PHE A 2 -3.26 -4.46 24.87
C PHE A 2 -3.17 -4.05 26.36
N ILE A 3 -1.96 -4.08 26.94
CA ILE A 3 -1.72 -3.68 28.33
C ILE A 3 -1.95 -2.16 28.54
N MET A 4 -1.59 -1.34 27.56
CA MET A 4 -1.72 0.12 27.63
C MET A 4 -3.19 0.59 27.55
N LEU A 5 -4.03 -0.12 26.79
CA LEU A 5 -5.48 0.13 26.68
C LEU A 5 -6.26 -0.32 27.93
N LYS A 6 -5.73 -1.29 28.69
CA LYS A 6 -6.39 -1.83 29.89
C LYS A 6 -6.07 -1.04 31.16
N PHE A 7 -4.92 -0.36 31.23
CA PHE A 7 -4.44 0.30 32.45
C PHE A 7 -4.51 1.85 32.43
N PHE A 8 -4.63 2.51 31.28
CA PHE A 8 -4.62 3.99 31.21
C PHE A 8 -5.87 4.57 30.52
N HIS A 9 -6.53 5.51 31.20
CA HIS A 9 -7.56 6.38 30.60
C HIS A 9 -6.87 7.46 29.75
N PHE A 10 -6.75 7.24 28.45
CA PHE A 10 -6.18 8.21 27.53
C PHE A 10 -7.24 9.02 26.79
N ASP A 11 -6.89 10.27 26.44
CA ASP A 11 -7.69 11.20 25.62
C ASP A 11 -8.24 10.54 24.33
N LYS A 12 -9.40 11.00 23.84
CA LYS A 12 -10.10 10.43 22.67
C LYS A 12 -9.18 10.30 21.44
N GLY A 13 -8.25 11.25 21.25
CA GLY A 13 -7.26 11.20 20.17
C GLY A 13 -6.21 10.10 20.35
N MET A 14 -5.66 9.95 21.55
CA MET A 14 -4.64 8.94 21.87
C MET A 14 -5.22 7.53 21.86
N ASN A 15 -6.46 7.34 22.30
CA ASN A 15 -7.16 6.06 22.20
C ASN A 15 -7.37 5.61 20.74
N ARG A 16 -7.65 6.55 19.82
CA ARG A 16 -7.76 6.25 18.37
C ARG A 16 -6.43 5.80 17.78
N ASN A 17 -5.33 6.46 18.12
CA ASN A 17 -3.99 6.07 17.67
C ASN A 17 -3.56 4.71 18.24
N LEU A 18 -3.89 4.44 19.52
CA LEU A 18 -3.61 3.14 20.14
C LEU A 18 -4.41 2.00 19.49
N LYS A 19 -5.69 2.22 19.15
CA LYS A 19 -6.48 1.26 18.37
C LYS A 19 -5.91 1.04 16.97
N PHE A 20 -5.45 2.10 16.31
CA PHE A 20 -4.80 2.00 15.00
C PHE A 20 -3.51 1.15 15.08
N PHE A 21 -2.63 1.42 16.04
CA PHE A 21 -1.42 0.61 16.25
C PHE A 21 -1.73 -0.83 16.64
N HIS A 22 -2.81 -1.06 17.40
CA HIS A 22 -3.24 -2.42 17.72
C HIS A 22 -3.69 -3.17 16.47
N LEU A 23 -4.47 -2.54 15.59
CA LEU A 23 -4.91 -3.14 14.34
C LEU A 23 -3.72 -3.47 13.43
N LEU A 24 -2.71 -2.59 13.36
CA LEU A 24 -1.49 -2.82 12.57
C LEU A 24 -0.60 -3.93 13.13
N SER A 25 -0.67 -4.20 14.44
CA SER A 25 0.15 -5.25 15.07
C SER A 25 -0.17 -6.65 14.53
N TYR A 26 -1.43 -6.93 14.16
CA TYR A 26 -1.85 -8.23 13.64
C TYR A 26 -1.20 -8.57 12.29
N PRO A 27 -1.33 -7.75 11.22
CA PRO A 27 -0.68 -8.02 9.95
C PRO A 27 0.84 -8.02 10.06
N VAL A 28 1.44 -7.17 10.89
CA VAL A 28 2.90 -7.17 11.11
C VAL A 28 3.37 -8.49 11.71
N MET A 29 2.64 -9.05 12.68
CA MET A 29 2.96 -10.35 13.26
C MET A 29 2.81 -11.49 12.25
N ILE A 30 1.75 -11.47 11.45
CA ILE A 30 1.54 -12.46 10.38
C ILE A 30 2.69 -12.41 9.37
N TRP A 31 3.06 -11.23 8.88
CA TRP A 31 4.17 -11.07 7.95
C TRP A 31 5.52 -11.44 8.58
N GLY A 32 5.73 -11.14 9.86
CA GLY A 32 6.92 -11.59 10.59
C GLY A 32 7.06 -13.12 10.62
N ILE A 33 5.95 -13.84 10.79
CA ILE A 33 5.91 -15.31 10.71
C ILE A 33 6.16 -15.79 9.27
N VAL A 34 5.58 -15.13 8.26
CA VAL A 34 5.78 -15.45 6.84
C VAL A 34 7.24 -15.28 6.41
N PHE A 35 7.94 -14.27 6.92
CA PHE A 35 9.38 -14.09 6.67
C PHE A 35 10.27 -15.03 7.50
N GLY A 36 9.70 -15.86 8.38
CA GLY A 36 10.46 -16.80 9.20
C GLY A 36 11.44 -16.15 10.17
N SER A 37 11.30 -14.85 10.45
CA SER A 37 12.22 -14.09 11.29
C SER A 37 11.50 -13.53 12.51
N ALA A 38 11.89 -13.99 13.70
CA ALA A 38 11.46 -13.40 14.97
C ALA A 38 12.64 -12.63 15.56
N PHE A 39 12.54 -11.30 15.69
CA PHE A 39 13.60 -10.45 16.24
C PHE A 39 14.97 -10.63 15.55
N GLY A 40 14.98 -10.90 14.23
CA GLY A 40 16.21 -11.14 13.46
C GLY A 40 16.91 -12.46 13.77
N ALA A 41 16.30 -13.36 14.55
CA ALA A 41 16.71 -14.75 14.66
C ALA A 41 15.92 -15.58 13.65
N ASP A 42 16.63 -16.43 12.90
CA ASP A 42 16.01 -17.38 11.99
C ASP A 42 15.22 -18.42 12.80
N LEU A 43 13.91 -18.51 12.57
CA LEU A 43 13.09 -19.60 13.10
C LEU A 43 13.37 -20.89 12.31
N PRO A 44 13.18 -22.09 12.91
CA PRO A 44 13.38 -23.37 12.22
C PRO A 44 12.43 -23.61 11.04
N PHE A 45 11.42 -22.75 10.85
CA PHE A 45 10.53 -22.75 9.69
C PHE A 45 10.77 -21.46 8.89
N GLN A 46 11.34 -21.60 7.69
CA GLN A 46 11.73 -20.48 6.82
C GLN A 46 11.00 -20.60 5.46
N PRO A 47 9.72 -20.22 5.35
CA PRO A 47 8.98 -20.31 4.10
C PRO A 47 9.37 -19.24 3.06
N LEU A 48 9.86 -18.07 3.49
CA LEU A 48 10.55 -17.09 2.63
C LEU A 48 11.72 -16.48 3.40
N SER A 49 12.93 -16.54 2.85
CA SER A 49 14.10 -15.92 3.48
C SER A 49 14.32 -14.53 2.88
N LEU A 50 14.33 -13.48 3.73
CA LEU A 50 14.49 -12.08 3.33
C LEU A 50 15.74 -11.79 2.47
N SER A 51 16.74 -12.68 2.49
CA SER A 51 17.97 -12.54 1.68
C SER A 51 18.01 -13.43 0.42
N LYS A 52 17.29 -14.56 0.39
CA LYS A 52 17.35 -15.50 -0.75
C LYS A 52 16.22 -15.29 -1.76
N ASP A 53 15.08 -14.79 -1.29
CA ASP A 53 13.86 -14.65 -2.10
C ASP A 53 13.48 -13.19 -2.36
N LEU A 54 14.49 -12.31 -2.52
CA LEU A 54 14.30 -10.87 -2.77
C LEU A 54 13.37 -10.61 -3.96
N ILE A 55 13.56 -11.33 -5.06
CA ILE A 55 12.75 -11.19 -6.28
C ILE A 55 11.29 -11.61 -5.99
N THR A 56 11.07 -12.67 -5.21
CA THR A 56 9.74 -13.12 -4.82
C THR A 56 9.01 -12.07 -3.99
N ILE A 57 9.70 -11.46 -3.01
CA ILE A 57 9.15 -10.37 -2.18
C ILE A 57 8.84 -9.14 -3.03
N MET A 58 9.69 -8.83 -4.01
CA MET A 58 9.44 -7.76 -4.99
C MET A 58 8.17 -8.03 -5.79
N ILE A 59 8.05 -9.21 -6.40
CA ILE A 59 6.87 -9.61 -7.18
C ILE A 59 5.61 -9.51 -6.32
N LEU A 60 5.67 -9.99 -5.07
CA LEU A 60 4.56 -9.92 -4.14
C LEU A 60 4.15 -8.47 -3.81
N SER A 61 5.13 -7.58 -3.58
CA SER A 61 4.85 -6.15 -3.38
C SER A 61 4.20 -5.48 -4.58
N ILE A 62 4.63 -5.86 -5.79
CA ILE A 62 4.06 -5.39 -7.05
C ILE A 62 2.61 -5.89 -7.20
N ILE A 63 2.33 -7.15 -6.88
CA ILE A 63 0.97 -7.70 -6.91
C ILE A 63 0.04 -6.91 -5.98
N PHE A 64 0.46 -6.64 -4.75
CA PHE A 64 -0.33 -5.80 -3.84
C PHE A 64 -0.57 -4.40 -4.39
N GLY A 65 0.45 -3.79 -5.01
CA GLY A 65 0.32 -2.48 -5.63
C GLY A 65 -0.64 -2.44 -6.80
N VAL A 66 -0.58 -3.45 -7.66
CA VAL A 66 -1.50 -3.64 -8.77
C VAL A 66 -2.94 -3.78 -8.27
N ILE A 67 -3.18 -4.59 -7.24
CA ILE A 67 -4.52 -4.75 -6.64
C ILE A 67 -5.00 -3.40 -6.09
N GLN A 68 -4.14 -2.65 -5.41
CA GLN A 68 -4.50 -1.34 -4.85
C GLN A 68 -4.83 -0.31 -5.94
N ILE A 69 -4.05 -0.26 -7.02
CA ILE A 69 -4.30 0.59 -8.19
C ILE A 69 -5.64 0.22 -8.85
N MET A 70 -5.92 -1.09 -9.01
CA MET A 70 -7.19 -1.57 -9.56
C MET A 70 -8.40 -1.14 -8.74
N VAL A 71 -8.31 -1.24 -7.41
CA VAL A 71 -9.36 -0.76 -6.51
C VAL A 71 -9.52 0.76 -6.62
N GLY A 72 -8.42 1.51 -6.67
CA GLY A 72 -8.45 2.97 -6.85
C GLY A 72 -9.14 3.39 -8.15
N LEU A 73 -8.82 2.74 -9.26
CA LEU A 73 -9.45 3.01 -10.56
C LEU A 73 -10.92 2.62 -10.57
N SER A 74 -11.28 1.52 -9.92
CA SER A 74 -12.67 1.07 -9.80
C SER A 74 -13.52 2.09 -9.03
N LEU A 75 -12.97 2.66 -7.95
CA LEU A 75 -13.63 3.72 -7.17
C LEU A 75 -13.75 5.02 -7.99
N GLY A 76 -12.72 5.39 -8.75
CA GLY A 76 -12.76 6.54 -9.66
C GLY A 76 -13.79 6.38 -10.77
N ALA A 77 -13.86 5.19 -11.39
CA ALA A 77 -14.89 4.84 -12.35
C ALA A 77 -16.29 4.96 -11.72
N TYR A 78 -16.50 4.37 -10.55
CA TYR A 78 -17.79 4.44 -9.85
C TYR A 78 -18.23 5.88 -9.54
N SER A 79 -17.30 6.72 -9.08
CA SER A 79 -17.54 8.15 -8.82
C SER A 79 -17.97 8.90 -10.09
N ASN A 80 -17.26 8.70 -11.20
CA ASN A 80 -17.54 9.38 -12.47
C ASN A 80 -18.83 8.87 -13.14
N LEU A 81 -19.17 7.58 -13.00
CA LEU A 81 -20.47 7.05 -13.41
C LEU A 81 -21.61 7.74 -12.64
N LYS A 82 -21.43 7.99 -11.33
CA LYS A 82 -22.41 8.69 -10.50
C LYS A 82 -22.58 10.17 -10.88
N LYS A 83 -21.52 10.81 -11.40
CA LYS A 83 -21.53 12.19 -11.92
C LYS A 83 -22.12 12.32 -13.34
N LYS A 84 -22.54 11.21 -13.99
CA LYS A 84 -23.08 11.15 -15.37
C LYS A 84 -22.10 11.63 -16.47
N ALA A 85 -20.80 11.68 -16.20
CA ALA A 85 -19.76 11.98 -17.19
C ALA A 85 -19.28 10.68 -17.86
N TYR A 86 -20.10 10.11 -18.76
CA TYR A 86 -19.87 8.77 -19.33
C TYR A 86 -18.62 8.67 -20.21
N THR A 87 -18.29 9.73 -20.96
CA THR A 87 -17.12 9.77 -21.84
C THR A 87 -15.82 9.73 -21.04
N ASP A 88 -15.70 10.57 -20.00
CA ASP A 88 -14.50 10.63 -19.17
C ASP A 88 -14.36 9.40 -18.26
N ALA A 89 -15.47 8.83 -17.82
CA ALA A 89 -15.47 7.59 -17.05
C ALA A 89 -14.94 6.40 -17.86
N TYR A 90 -15.35 6.30 -19.14
CA TYR A 90 -14.94 5.19 -19.99
C TYR A 90 -13.47 5.34 -20.42
N THR A 91 -13.09 6.52 -20.89
CA THR A 91 -11.75 6.76 -21.44
C THR A 91 -10.67 6.82 -20.36
N SER A 92 -10.93 7.47 -19.22
CA SER A 92 -9.88 7.75 -18.23
C SER A 92 -9.79 6.72 -17.09
N HIS A 93 -10.84 5.92 -16.86
CA HIS A 93 -10.85 4.94 -15.76
C HIS A 93 -11.11 3.51 -16.24
N LEU A 94 -12.22 3.25 -16.95
CA LEU A 94 -12.55 1.88 -17.40
C LEU A 94 -11.58 1.36 -18.47
N GLY A 95 -11.16 2.21 -19.39
CA GLY A 95 -10.15 1.86 -20.40
C GLY A 95 -8.81 1.50 -19.75
N TRP A 96 -8.36 2.28 -18.76
CA TRP A 96 -7.15 1.97 -18.00
C TRP A 96 -7.26 0.70 -17.17
N LEU A 97 -8.42 0.45 -16.55
CA LEU A 97 -8.69 -0.79 -15.82
C LEU A 97 -8.58 -2.00 -16.77
N ALA A 98 -9.14 -1.90 -17.99
CA ALA A 98 -9.04 -2.95 -18.99
C ALA A 98 -7.60 -3.16 -19.52
N ILE A 99 -6.84 -2.08 -19.76
CA ILE A 99 -5.43 -2.15 -20.17
C ILE A 99 -4.58 -2.82 -19.09
N ILE A 100 -4.69 -2.35 -17.85
CA ILE A 100 -3.93 -2.89 -16.72
C ILE A 100 -4.27 -4.37 -16.51
N THR A 101 -5.56 -4.74 -16.58
CA THR A 101 -6.01 -6.13 -16.50
C THR A 101 -5.42 -6.99 -17.63
N GLY A 102 -5.40 -6.48 -18.87
CA GLY A 102 -4.81 -7.18 -20.01
C GLY A 102 -3.30 -7.41 -19.87
N ILE A 103 -2.56 -6.40 -19.40
CA ILE A 103 -1.11 -6.50 -19.13
C ILE A 103 -0.83 -7.53 -18.03
N ILE A 104 -1.62 -7.52 -16.96
CA ILE A 104 -1.50 -8.49 -15.86
C ILE A 104 -1.74 -9.92 -16.36
N LEU A 105 -2.79 -10.13 -17.15
CA LEU A 105 -3.13 -11.43 -17.71
C LEU A 105 -2.05 -11.93 -18.67
N TYR A 106 -1.43 -11.02 -19.45
CA TYR A 106 -0.27 -11.32 -20.29
C TYR A 106 0.94 -11.78 -19.45
N VAL A 107 1.30 -11.02 -18.41
CA VAL A 107 2.43 -11.34 -17.52
C VAL A 107 2.20 -12.66 -16.78
N LEU A 108 1.01 -12.88 -16.22
CA LEU A 108 0.66 -14.15 -15.55
C LEU A 108 0.66 -15.34 -16.53
N GLY A 109 0.10 -15.16 -17.72
CA GLY A 109 0.05 -16.19 -18.75
C GLY A 109 1.43 -16.59 -19.26
N SER A 110 2.32 -15.61 -19.46
CA SER A 110 3.66 -15.83 -20.01
C SER A 110 4.68 -16.26 -18.96
N MET A 111 4.72 -15.63 -17.77
CA MET A 111 5.78 -15.86 -16.79
C MET A 111 5.42 -16.89 -15.71
N VAL A 112 4.14 -17.01 -15.34
CA VAL A 112 3.73 -17.83 -14.19
C VAL A 112 3.13 -19.16 -14.63
N LEU A 113 2.22 -19.15 -15.59
CA LEU A 113 1.45 -20.34 -15.98
C LEU A 113 1.99 -21.05 -17.23
N ASN A 114 2.82 -20.40 -18.05
CA ASN A 114 3.31 -20.93 -19.34
C ASN A 114 2.18 -21.42 -20.28
N ILE A 115 0.98 -20.84 -20.17
CA ILE A 115 -0.18 -21.17 -21.01
C ILE A 115 -0.30 -20.11 -22.11
N SER A 116 0.11 -20.45 -23.34
CA SER A 116 0.12 -19.54 -24.49
C SER A 116 -1.23 -18.89 -24.81
N TRP A 117 -2.34 -19.56 -24.48
CA TRP A 117 -3.68 -19.03 -24.74
C TRP A 117 -4.02 -17.83 -23.84
N ILE A 118 -3.61 -17.86 -22.57
CA ILE A 118 -3.89 -16.79 -21.60
C ILE A 118 -3.07 -15.55 -21.94
N ALA A 119 -1.82 -15.72 -22.35
CA ALA A 119 -0.97 -14.61 -22.77
C ALA A 119 -1.54 -13.91 -24.02
N THR A 120 -1.99 -14.69 -25.00
CA THR A 120 -2.60 -14.15 -26.23
C THR A 120 -3.87 -13.36 -25.92
N ILE A 121 -4.75 -13.89 -25.06
CA ILE A 121 -5.97 -13.18 -24.61
C ILE A 121 -5.61 -11.89 -23.87
N GLY A 122 -4.61 -11.91 -22.97
CA GLY A 122 -4.20 -10.72 -22.23
C GLY A 122 -3.71 -9.60 -23.15
N SER A 123 -2.88 -9.95 -24.14
CA SER A 123 -2.37 -9.00 -25.12
C SER A 123 -3.47 -8.44 -26.02
N SER A 124 -4.44 -9.26 -26.45
CA SER A 124 -5.54 -8.80 -27.28
C SER A 124 -6.49 -7.86 -26.53
N ILE A 125 -6.81 -8.17 -25.27
CA ILE A 125 -7.60 -7.29 -24.40
C ILE A 125 -6.93 -5.93 -24.22
N ALA A 126 -5.61 -5.92 -23.96
CA ALA A 126 -4.87 -4.66 -23.79
C ALA A 126 -4.88 -3.81 -25.08
N ILE A 127 -4.67 -4.43 -26.24
CA ILE A 127 -4.69 -3.74 -27.54
C ILE A 127 -6.10 -3.21 -27.86
N ILE A 128 -7.13 -4.03 -27.66
CA ILE A 128 -8.52 -3.63 -27.90
C ILE A 128 -8.91 -2.46 -26.98
N ALA A 129 -8.51 -2.51 -25.70
CA ALA A 129 -8.77 -1.44 -24.75
C ALA A 129 -8.05 -0.14 -25.14
N ALA A 130 -6.77 -0.22 -25.56
CA ALA A 130 -6.02 0.94 -26.04
C ALA A 130 -6.66 1.56 -27.30
N VAL A 131 -7.08 0.74 -28.25
CA VAL A 131 -7.78 1.21 -29.46
C VAL A 131 -9.15 1.81 -29.11
N ALA A 132 -9.90 1.18 -28.19
CA ALA A 132 -11.20 1.67 -27.74
C ALA A 132 -11.10 3.06 -27.07
N ILE A 133 -10.06 3.30 -26.26
CA ILE A 133 -9.77 4.63 -25.68
C ILE A 133 -9.63 5.67 -26.80
N VAL A 134 -8.77 5.40 -27.79
CA VAL A 134 -8.52 6.32 -28.90
C VAL A 134 -9.79 6.56 -29.73
N VAL A 135 -10.54 5.51 -30.04
CA VAL A 135 -11.79 5.60 -30.81
C VAL A 135 -12.85 6.41 -30.06
N VAL A 136 -13.04 6.17 -28.76
CA VAL A 136 -14.02 6.92 -27.95
C VAL A 136 -13.64 8.40 -27.81
N THR A 137 -12.34 8.72 -27.69
CA THR A 137 -11.88 10.12 -27.69
C THR A 137 -12.05 10.82 -29.04
N VAL A 138 -11.88 10.10 -30.14
CA VAL A 138 -12.08 10.63 -31.50
C VAL A 138 -13.55 10.89 -31.77
N LEU A 139 -14.44 9.99 -31.33
CA LEU A 139 -15.89 10.13 -31.48
C LEU A 139 -16.49 11.23 -30.62
N SER A 140 -15.86 11.55 -29.48
CA SER A 140 -16.38 12.55 -28.54
C SER A 140 -15.82 13.96 -28.75
N SER A 141 -14.85 14.14 -29.65
CA SER A 141 -14.23 15.44 -29.93
C SER A 141 -14.80 16.06 -31.22
N GLU A 142 -15.09 17.36 -31.21
CA GLU A 142 -15.59 18.09 -32.39
C GLU A 142 -14.63 18.02 -33.59
N ASN A 143 -13.32 17.84 -33.35
CA ASN A 143 -12.29 17.68 -34.37
C ASN A 143 -11.62 16.30 -34.30
N LYS A 144 -11.65 15.53 -35.39
CA LYS A 144 -11.02 14.19 -35.49
C LYS A 144 -9.54 14.18 -35.10
N TRP A 145 -8.79 15.24 -35.48
CA TRP A 145 -7.37 15.40 -35.13
C TRP A 145 -7.16 15.76 -33.65
N GLY A 146 -8.04 16.57 -33.05
CA GLY A 146 -8.00 16.90 -31.63
C GLY A 146 -8.35 15.69 -30.75
N GLY A 147 -9.32 14.89 -31.17
CA GLY A 147 -9.68 13.63 -30.53
C GLY A 147 -8.54 12.62 -30.53
N LEU A 148 -7.84 12.43 -31.68
CA LEU A 148 -6.66 11.57 -31.76
C LEU A 148 -5.54 12.04 -30.81
N ALA A 149 -5.26 13.35 -30.79
CA ALA A 149 -4.25 13.91 -29.90
C ALA A 149 -4.60 13.70 -28.41
N SER A 150 -5.88 13.89 -28.04
CA SER A 150 -6.35 13.65 -26.66
C SER A 150 -6.30 12.18 -26.24
N GLY A 151 -6.63 11.25 -27.15
CA GLY A 151 -6.52 9.82 -26.90
C GLY A 151 -5.08 9.37 -26.72
N LEU A 152 -4.16 9.87 -27.55
CA LEU A 152 -2.73 9.57 -27.44
C LEU A 152 -2.12 10.18 -26.16
N TYR A 153 -2.55 11.38 -25.78
CA TYR A 153 -2.16 12.00 -24.51
C TYR A 153 -2.67 11.18 -23.31
N ASN A 154 -3.89 10.65 -23.37
CA ASN A 154 -4.41 9.78 -22.32
C ASN A 154 -3.54 8.51 -22.20
N LEU A 155 -3.17 7.88 -23.33
CA LEU A 155 -2.27 6.73 -23.37
C LEU A 155 -0.85 7.05 -22.85
N TYR A 156 -0.36 8.28 -23.01
CA TYR A 156 0.90 8.71 -22.40
C TYR A 156 0.90 8.60 -20.86
N GLY A 157 -0.28 8.60 -20.25
CA GLY A 157 -0.50 8.27 -18.84
C GLY A 157 0.05 6.91 -18.41
N ILE A 158 0.40 6.01 -19.35
CA ILE A 158 1.03 4.71 -19.06
C ILE A 158 2.29 4.86 -18.22
N SER A 159 3.08 5.91 -18.47
CA SER A 159 4.32 6.18 -17.73
C SER A 159 4.03 6.42 -16.25
N GLY A 160 2.93 7.12 -15.93
CA GLY A 160 2.48 7.34 -14.56
C GLY A 160 2.09 6.03 -13.88
N TYR A 161 1.34 5.17 -14.55
CA TYR A 161 0.96 3.86 -14.00
C TYR A 161 2.15 2.93 -13.76
N VAL A 162 3.14 2.94 -14.68
CA VAL A 162 4.39 2.19 -14.47
C VAL A 162 5.15 2.76 -13.27
N ALA A 163 5.23 4.08 -13.14
CA ALA A 163 5.86 4.73 -11.99
C ALA A 163 5.14 4.37 -10.68
N ASP A 164 3.81 4.32 -10.68
CA ASP A 164 3.01 3.90 -9.53
C ASP A 164 3.31 2.45 -9.15
N VAL A 165 3.30 1.51 -10.09
CA VAL A 165 3.62 0.09 -9.82
C VAL A 165 5.05 -0.08 -9.30
N VAL A 166 6.03 0.60 -9.92
CA VAL A 166 7.43 0.58 -9.47
C VAL A 166 7.56 1.19 -8.07
N SER A 167 6.72 2.16 -7.70
CA SER A 167 6.70 2.76 -6.37
C SER A 167 6.43 1.75 -5.25
N TYR A 168 5.72 0.65 -5.53
CA TYR A 168 5.45 -0.42 -4.55
C TYR A 168 6.67 -1.29 -4.22
N THR A 169 7.73 -1.26 -5.04
CA THR A 169 9.02 -1.91 -4.70
C THR A 169 9.59 -1.40 -3.37
N ARG A 170 9.15 -0.21 -2.95
CA ARG A 170 9.41 0.38 -1.63
C ARG A 170 9.00 -0.54 -0.47
N LEU A 171 7.91 -1.30 -0.59
CA LEU A 171 7.49 -2.24 0.44
C LEU A 171 8.53 -3.35 0.63
N MET A 172 9.08 -3.87 -0.47
CA MET A 172 10.20 -4.82 -0.42
C MET A 172 11.43 -4.16 0.21
N ALA A 173 11.81 -2.95 -0.21
CA ALA A 173 13.00 -2.27 0.33
C ALA A 173 12.91 -2.06 1.85
N LEU A 174 11.74 -1.71 2.37
CA LEU A 174 11.50 -1.58 3.81
C LEU A 174 11.61 -2.92 4.56
N ALA A 175 11.01 -3.97 4.02
CA ALA A 175 11.06 -5.31 4.63
C ALA A 175 12.50 -5.84 4.70
N VAL A 176 13.24 -5.71 3.59
CA VAL A 176 14.64 -6.16 3.50
C VAL A 176 15.54 -5.32 4.41
N SER A 177 15.42 -3.99 4.37
CA SER A 177 16.23 -3.10 5.22
C SER A 177 15.99 -3.35 6.71
N GLY A 178 14.74 -3.45 7.16
CA GLY A 178 14.42 -3.76 8.56
C GLY A 178 14.93 -5.13 9.00
N GLY A 179 14.84 -6.14 8.12
CA GLY A 179 15.40 -7.47 8.35
C GLY A 179 16.92 -7.48 8.44
N SER A 180 17.61 -6.79 7.54
CA SER A 180 19.08 -6.66 7.53
C SER A 180 19.61 -5.89 8.73
N ILE A 181 18.90 -4.86 9.20
CA ILE A 181 19.27 -4.15 10.44
C ILE A 181 19.12 -5.08 11.65
N ALA A 182 18.04 -5.87 11.70
CA ALA A 182 17.83 -6.85 12.77
C ALA A 182 18.95 -7.90 12.83
N SER A 183 19.34 -8.45 11.68
CA SER A 183 20.41 -9.44 11.60
C SER A 183 21.78 -8.84 11.94
N ALA A 184 22.07 -7.62 11.48
CA ALA A 184 23.29 -6.91 11.83
C ALA A 184 23.41 -6.65 13.34
N PHE A 185 22.32 -6.25 14.01
CA PHE A 185 22.32 -6.07 15.46
C PHE A 185 22.51 -7.38 16.22
N ASN A 186 21.90 -8.48 15.77
CA ASN A 186 22.14 -9.79 16.36
C ASN A 186 23.58 -10.25 16.17
N MET A 187 24.18 -10.00 15.01
CA MET A 187 25.58 -10.29 14.74
C MET A 187 26.52 -9.47 15.63
N LEU A 188 26.28 -8.16 15.79
CA LEU A 188 27.06 -7.29 16.69
C LEU A 188 27.04 -7.80 18.14
N VAL A 189 25.90 -8.26 18.63
CA VAL A 189 25.81 -8.82 19.98
C VAL A 189 26.45 -10.20 20.06
N GLY A 190 26.40 -10.99 18.99
CA GLY A 190 27.07 -12.28 18.89
C GLY A 190 28.59 -12.21 19.06
N PHE A 191 29.22 -11.11 18.65
CA PHE A 191 30.67 -10.87 18.82
C PHE A 191 31.09 -10.41 20.22
N LEU A 192 30.15 -10.08 21.12
CA LEU A 192 30.49 -9.64 22.47
C LEU A 192 31.00 -10.81 23.34
N PRO A 193 32.02 -10.60 24.19
CA PRO A 193 32.53 -11.63 25.10
C PRO A 193 31.43 -12.23 25.99
N PRO A 194 31.49 -13.54 26.34
CA PRO A 194 30.44 -14.22 27.11
C PRO A 194 30.07 -13.52 28.42
N VAL A 195 31.06 -12.89 29.08
CA VAL A 195 30.91 -12.19 30.36
C VAL A 195 30.17 -10.85 30.19
N ALA A 196 30.43 -10.13 29.09
CA ALA A 196 29.73 -8.89 28.75
C ALA A 196 28.31 -9.15 28.24
N ARG A 197 28.06 -10.33 27.65
CA ARG A 197 26.77 -10.74 27.08
C ARG A 197 25.68 -10.92 28.15
N PHE A 198 26.02 -11.41 29.34
CA PHE A 198 25.05 -11.70 30.41
C PHE A 198 24.55 -10.47 31.18
N THR A 199 25.34 -9.38 31.27
CA THR A 199 24.96 -8.18 32.05
C THR A 199 24.68 -6.97 31.15
N ALA A 200 25.65 -6.53 30.35
CA ALA A 200 25.49 -5.38 29.45
C ALA A 200 24.83 -5.78 28.12
N GLY A 201 25.07 -7.00 27.63
CA GLY A 201 24.56 -7.49 26.36
C GLY A 201 23.05 -7.68 26.34
N ILE A 202 22.42 -8.06 27.46
CA ILE A 202 20.96 -8.18 27.53
C ILE A 202 20.28 -6.81 27.39
N PHE A 203 20.81 -5.78 28.05
CA PHE A 203 20.31 -4.41 27.94
C PHE A 203 20.55 -3.85 26.54
N LEU A 204 21.73 -4.12 25.97
CA LEU A 204 22.09 -3.72 24.62
C LEU A 204 21.19 -4.36 23.55
N ILE A 205 20.88 -5.66 23.66
CA ILE A 205 19.93 -6.35 22.76
C ILE A 205 18.57 -5.69 22.83
N VAL A 206 18.04 -5.48 24.03
CA VAL A 206 16.70 -4.90 24.20
C VAL A 206 16.65 -3.49 23.64
N ALA A 207 17.71 -2.69 23.85
CA ALA A 207 17.82 -1.34 23.31
C ALA A 207 17.93 -1.34 21.77
N LEU A 208 18.82 -2.17 21.20
CA LEU A 208 19.03 -2.27 19.75
C LEU A 208 17.79 -2.81 19.02
N GLN A 209 17.14 -3.83 19.59
CA GLN A 209 15.90 -4.37 19.02
C GLN A 209 14.74 -3.40 19.17
N GLY A 210 14.65 -2.68 20.29
CA GLY A 210 13.69 -1.59 20.47
C GLY A 210 13.87 -0.49 19.43
N LEU A 211 15.12 -0.10 19.15
CA LEU A 211 15.45 0.86 18.11
C LEU A 211 15.09 0.35 16.72
N ASN A 212 15.38 -0.91 16.40
CA ASN A 212 15.03 -1.51 15.11
C ASN A 212 13.51 -1.50 14.87
N ILE A 213 12.72 -1.88 15.88
CA ILE A 213 11.26 -1.84 15.82
C ILE A 213 10.78 -0.40 15.59
N PHE A 214 11.36 0.57 16.31
CA PHE A 214 11.01 1.98 16.17
C PHE A 214 11.29 2.52 14.77
N LEU A 215 12.49 2.28 14.22
CA LEU A 215 12.89 2.72 12.89
C LEU A 215 12.05 2.05 11.79
N SER A 216 11.84 0.74 11.90
CA SER A 216 11.00 -0.02 10.96
C SER A 216 9.56 0.48 10.98
N PHE A 217 9.04 0.84 12.16
CA PHE A 217 7.69 1.38 12.31
C PHE A 217 7.56 2.76 11.68
N LEU A 218 8.49 3.68 11.95
CA LEU A 218 8.50 5.01 11.34
C LEU A 218 8.63 4.94 9.81
N GLY A 219 9.54 4.09 9.31
CA GLY A 219 9.74 3.87 7.88
C GLY A 219 8.48 3.36 7.20
N ALA A 220 7.89 2.28 7.74
CA ALA A 220 6.65 1.72 7.24
C ALA A 220 5.47 2.71 7.32
N TYR A 221 5.42 3.54 8.35
CA TYR A 221 4.38 4.56 8.50
C TYR A 221 4.48 5.63 7.40
N VAL A 222 5.62 6.31 7.25
CA VAL A 222 5.77 7.40 6.29
C VAL A 222 5.64 6.92 4.85
N HIS A 223 6.24 5.77 4.53
CA HIS A 223 6.12 5.18 3.20
C HIS A 223 4.72 4.63 2.93
N GLY A 224 4.05 4.03 3.93
CA GLY A 224 2.66 3.61 3.82
C GLY A 224 1.71 4.78 3.57
N LEU A 225 1.93 5.92 4.24
CA LEU A 225 1.19 7.15 3.98
C LEU A 225 1.39 7.63 2.53
N ARG A 226 2.60 7.55 1.99
CA ARG A 226 2.85 7.91 0.58
C ARG A 226 2.04 7.04 -0.39
N LEU A 227 2.04 5.72 -0.18
CA LEU A 227 1.24 4.79 -0.98
C LEU A 227 -0.25 5.16 -0.93
N GLN A 228 -0.77 5.51 0.26
CA GLN A 228 -2.18 5.88 0.39
C GLN A 228 -2.50 7.25 -0.21
N PHE A 229 -1.69 8.28 0.04
CA PHE A 229 -1.99 9.65 -0.38
C PHE A 229 -1.69 9.93 -1.84
N VAL A 230 -0.56 9.43 -2.34
CA VAL A 230 -0.13 9.75 -3.70
C VAL A 230 -0.70 8.72 -4.68
N GLU A 231 -0.54 7.44 -4.37
CA GLU A 231 -0.78 6.37 -5.35
C GLU A 231 -2.25 5.90 -5.32
N PHE A 232 -2.89 5.85 -4.14
CA PHE A 232 -4.30 5.44 -4.03
C PHE A 232 -5.28 6.61 -4.16
N PHE A 233 -5.18 7.64 -3.29
CA PHE A 233 -6.11 8.78 -3.35
C PHE A 233 -5.98 9.56 -4.67
N GLY A 234 -4.80 9.61 -5.28
CA GLY A 234 -4.60 10.26 -6.58
C GLY A 234 -5.43 9.67 -7.73
N LYS A 235 -6.00 8.46 -7.60
CA LYS A 235 -6.77 7.79 -8.66
C LYS A 235 -8.27 8.04 -8.64
N PHE A 236 -8.82 8.55 -7.54
CA PHE A 236 -10.27 8.73 -7.41
C PHE A 236 -10.69 10.00 -6.68
N TYR A 237 -9.78 10.64 -5.96
CA TYR A 237 -10.09 11.78 -5.13
C TYR A 237 -9.91 13.08 -5.91
N ASP A 238 -11.02 13.63 -6.41
CA ASP A 238 -11.07 15.02 -6.85
C ASP A 238 -11.08 15.92 -5.62
N GLY A 239 -10.01 16.70 -5.44
CA GLY A 239 -9.92 17.71 -4.39
C GLY A 239 -10.93 18.85 -4.56
N GLY A 240 -10.97 19.77 -3.59
CA GLY A 240 -11.73 21.03 -3.71
C GLY A 240 -13.15 21.02 -3.12
N GLY A 241 -13.54 19.98 -2.38
CA GLY A 241 -14.78 19.99 -1.62
C GLY A 241 -14.75 20.94 -0.41
N HIS A 242 -15.89 21.55 -0.09
CA HIS A 242 -16.02 22.34 1.14
C HIS A 242 -16.19 21.40 2.35
N ALA A 243 -15.32 21.55 3.35
CA ALA A 243 -15.46 20.83 4.61
C ALA A 243 -16.79 21.22 5.28
N LEU A 244 -17.62 20.21 5.58
CA LEU A 244 -18.84 20.41 6.34
C LEU A 244 -18.45 20.93 7.74
N LYS A 245 -18.69 22.23 7.98
CA LYS A 245 -18.60 22.84 9.30
C LYS A 245 -20.01 22.83 9.90
N PRO A 246 -20.42 21.78 10.64
CA PRO A 246 -21.71 21.81 11.32
C PRO A 246 -21.71 22.99 12.31
N PHE A 247 -22.86 23.62 12.51
CA PHE A 247 -23.03 24.61 13.58
C PHE A 247 -22.69 23.94 14.91
N LYS A 248 -21.52 24.29 15.45
CA LYS A 248 -21.03 23.78 16.73
C LYS A 248 -21.22 24.90 17.74
N THR A 249 -21.94 24.61 18.83
CA THR A 249 -21.96 25.49 20.01
C THR A 249 -20.53 25.66 20.53
N TYR A 250 -20.17 26.86 21.01
CA TYR A 250 -18.82 27.26 21.44
C TYR A 250 -18.22 26.43 22.59
N GLU A 251 -18.93 25.45 23.12
CA GLU A 251 -18.50 24.68 24.28
C GLU A 251 -17.63 23.49 23.88
N LYS A 252 -16.32 23.66 24.10
CA LYS A 252 -15.27 22.67 23.80
C LYS A 252 -15.18 21.55 24.86
N TYR A 253 -15.85 21.70 26.01
CA TYR A 253 -15.83 20.76 27.14
C TYR A 253 -17.21 20.67 27.81
N VAL A 254 -18.16 19.97 27.20
CA VAL A 254 -19.37 19.55 27.93
C VAL A 254 -19.07 18.17 28.53
N ASP A 255 -18.68 18.17 29.81
CA ASP A 255 -18.69 16.97 30.63
C ASP A 255 -20.14 16.73 31.06
N ILE A 256 -20.83 15.82 30.36
CA ILE A 256 -22.20 15.44 30.74
C ILE A 256 -22.06 14.62 32.01
N LYS A 257 -22.14 15.26 33.18
CA LYS A 257 -22.40 14.56 34.44
C LYS A 257 -23.75 13.86 34.27
N GLN A 258 -23.71 12.54 34.08
CA GLN A 258 -24.88 11.70 34.29
C GLN A 258 -25.24 11.81 35.77
N GLN A 259 -26.19 12.68 36.09
CA GLN A 259 -26.89 12.60 37.37
C GLN A 259 -27.67 11.29 37.34
N LYS A 260 -27.20 10.35 38.16
CA LYS A 260 -27.92 9.14 38.52
C LYS A 260 -29.24 9.61 39.13
N SER A 261 -30.36 9.40 38.43
CA SER A 261 -31.67 9.51 39.07
C SER A 261 -31.71 8.47 40.18
N GLU A 262 -31.89 8.94 41.40
CA GLU A 262 -32.30 8.11 42.55
C GLU A 262 -33.59 7.36 42.24
#